data_AF-A0AAW4KSF2-F1
#
_entry.id   AF-A0AAW4KSF2-F1
#
_cell.length_a   1.000
_cell.length_b   1.000
_cell.length_c   1.000
_cell.angle_alpha   90.00
_cell.angle_beta   90.00
_cell.angle_gamma   90.00
#
_symmetry.space_group_name_H-M   'P 1'
#
loop_
_entity.id
_entity.type
_entity.pdbx_description
1 polymer ?
#
loop_
_entity_poly.entity_id
_entity_poly.type
_entity_poly.pdbx_seq_one_letter_code
_entity_poly.pdbx_strand_id
1 'polypeptide(L)'
;VSLVKFETVSGRAVVIKATHRNGQPLPFAAQVFDEQGREVGVIGQAGKAFVRGVADQGTLTVRWTEAAGDRCHIQYRLPPRPPGSRQENADQLASRCHA
;
A
#
# COMPACT_ATOMS: atom_id res chain seq x y z
N VAL A 1 -33.94 -1.56 -19.27
CA VAL A 1 -33.10 -1.47 -18.05
C VAL A 1 -31.69 -1.84 -18.44
N SER A 2 -30.73 -0.93 -18.26
CA SER A 2 -29.31 -1.18 -18.55
C SER A 2 -28.58 -1.39 -17.23
N LEU A 3 -27.91 -2.53 -17.11
CA LEU A 3 -27.03 -2.83 -15.97
C LEU A 3 -25.60 -2.44 -16.32
N VAL A 4 -24.94 -1.71 -15.42
CA VAL A 4 -23.51 -1.41 -15.49
C VAL A 4 -22.78 -2.37 -14.56
N LYS A 5 -21.73 -3.01 -15.07
CA LYS A 5 -20.89 -3.92 -14.29
C LYS A 5 -19.80 -3.13 -13.58
N PHE A 6 -19.79 -3.18 -12.25
CA PHE A 6 -18.73 -2.61 -11.41
C PHE A 6 -17.83 -3.74 -10.92
N GLU A 7 -16.55 -3.69 -11.25
CA GLU A 7 -15.58 -4.63 -10.70
C GLU A 7 -15.19 -4.17 -9.29
N THR A 8 -15.38 -5.05 -8.31
CA THR A 8 -15.01 -4.80 -6.92
C THR A 8 -13.67 -5.46 -6.62
N VAL A 9 -12.70 -4.65 -6.20
CA VAL A 9 -11.43 -5.16 -5.71
C VAL A 9 -11.63 -5.66 -4.27
N SER A 10 -11.63 -6.98 -4.08
CA SER A 10 -11.59 -7.60 -2.76
C SER A 10 -10.18 -7.52 -2.18
N GLY A 11 -10.08 -7.21 -0.89
CA GLY A 11 -8.83 -7.21 -0.13
C GLY A 11 -8.88 -6.21 1.03
N ARG A 12 -7.76 -6.09 1.76
CA ARG A 12 -7.70 -5.22 2.95
C ARG A 12 -7.35 -3.79 2.56
N ALA A 13 -7.91 -2.84 3.31
CA ALA A 13 -7.52 -1.45 3.28
C ALA A 13 -6.55 -1.17 4.44
N VAL A 14 -5.43 -0.52 4.13
CA VAL A 14 -4.34 -0.28 5.09
C VAL A 14 -3.81 1.14 4.90
N VAL A 15 -3.55 1.84 6.00
CA VAL A 15 -2.79 3.08 6.05
C VAL A 15 -1.36 2.75 6.49
N ILE A 16 -0.40 2.96 5.59
CA ILE A 16 1.02 2.67 5.82
C ILE A 16 1.76 3.98 6.01
N LYS A 17 2.36 4.21 7.17
CA LYS A 17 3.35 5.28 7.34
C LYS A 17 4.71 4.75 6.89
N ALA A 18 5.16 5.18 5.72
CA ALA A 18 6.41 4.75 5.11
C ALA A 18 7.49 5.83 5.24
N THR A 19 8.68 5.43 5.68
CA THR A 19 9.84 6.31 5.78
C THR A 19 11.06 5.68 5.11
N HIS A 20 11.97 6.52 4.59
CA HIS A 20 13.30 6.11 4.18
C HIS A 20 14.09 5.54 5.36
N ARG A 21 15.22 4.86 5.09
CA ARG A 21 16.11 4.31 6.13
C ARG A 21 16.59 5.37 7.13
N ASN A 22 16.71 6.63 6.70
CA ASN A 22 17.09 7.77 7.54
C ASN A 22 15.93 8.36 8.37
N GLY A 23 14.72 7.79 8.29
CA GLY A 23 13.53 8.26 9.01
C GLY A 23 12.74 9.37 8.33
N GLN A 24 13.22 9.92 7.20
CA GLN A 24 12.48 10.91 6.41
C GLN A 24 11.24 10.28 5.75
N PRO A 25 10.13 11.01 5.61
CA PRO A 25 8.96 10.52 4.88
C PRO A 25 9.31 10.24 3.41
N LEU A 26 8.63 9.25 2.82
CA LEU A 26 8.74 9.03 1.38
C LEU A 26 8.17 10.23 0.58
N PRO A 27 8.61 10.45 -0.67
CA PRO A 27 8.16 11.56 -1.50
C PRO A 27 6.65 11.54 -1.72
N PHE A 28 6.05 12.72 -1.73
CA PHE A 28 4.64 12.88 -2.08
C PHE A 28 4.40 12.41 -3.53
N ALA A 29 3.23 11.83 -3.78
CA ALA A 29 2.81 11.28 -5.07
C ALA A 29 3.63 10.07 -5.55
N ALA A 30 4.47 9.46 -4.71
CA ALA A 30 5.12 8.20 -5.05
C ALA A 30 4.08 7.08 -5.16
N GLN A 31 4.10 6.33 -6.26
CA GLN A 31 3.18 5.24 -6.54
C GLN A 31 3.57 3.99 -5.75
N VAL A 32 2.57 3.23 -5.28
CA VAL A 32 2.75 2.01 -4.51
C VAL A 32 2.18 0.84 -5.28
N PHE A 33 3.02 -0.16 -5.52
CA PHE A 33 2.69 -1.37 -6.27
C PHE A 33 2.74 -2.61 -5.38
N ASP A 34 1.89 -3.59 -5.65
CA ASP A 34 1.99 -4.92 -5.05
C ASP A 34 2.99 -5.82 -5.80
N GLU A 35 3.12 -7.06 -5.34
CA GLU A 35 4.02 -8.07 -5.94
C GLU A 35 3.59 -8.51 -7.35
N GLN A 36 2.33 -8.24 -7.73
CA GLN A 36 1.80 -8.49 -9.08
C GLN A 36 2.02 -7.28 -10.00
N GLY A 37 2.64 -6.20 -9.51
CA GLY A 37 2.86 -4.97 -10.27
C GLY A 37 1.60 -4.11 -10.44
N ARG A 38 0.54 -4.38 -9.67
CA ARG A 38 -0.67 -3.56 -9.69
C ARG A 38 -0.48 -2.36 -8.78
N GLU A 39 -0.88 -1.18 -9.24
CA GLU A 39 -0.93 0.00 -8.38
C GLU A 39 -2.03 -0.20 -7.32
N VAL A 40 -1.63 -0.15 -6.05
CA VAL A 40 -2.54 -0.35 -4.90
C VAL A 40 -2.74 0.92 -4.09
N GLY A 41 -1.98 1.98 -4.36
CA GLY A 41 -2.13 3.29 -3.72
C GLY A 41 -1.00 4.27 -4.05
N VAL A 42 -1.01 5.40 -3.35
CA VAL A 42 -0.05 6.50 -3.52
C VAL A 42 0.39 7.04 -2.16
N ILE A 43 1.64 7.49 -2.06
CA ILE A 43 2.17 8.19 -0.88
C ILE A 43 1.59 9.61 -0.85
N GLY A 44 0.83 9.90 0.19
CA GLY A 44 0.33 11.23 0.52
C GLY A 44 1.21 11.97 1.52
N GLN A 45 0.61 12.99 2.12
CA GLN A 45 1.25 13.82 3.15
C GLN A 45 1.84 13.02 4.32
N ALA A 46 2.98 13.51 4.84
CA ALA A 46 3.71 12.89 5.94
C ALA A 46 4.15 11.42 5.69
N GLY A 47 4.32 11.04 4.43
CA GLY A 47 4.76 9.69 4.04
C GLY A 47 3.70 8.61 4.27
N LYS A 48 2.41 8.97 4.30
CA LYS A 48 1.32 8.01 4.53
C LYS A 48 0.73 7.55 3.21
N ALA A 49 0.72 6.24 2.99
CA ALA A 49 0.03 5.59 1.87
C ALA A 49 -1.32 5.05 2.34
N PHE A 50 -2.37 5.23 1.55
CA PHE A 50 -3.59 4.44 1.69
C PHE A 50 -3.62 3.39 0.58
N VAL A 51 -3.49 2.11 0.96
CA VAL A 51 -3.48 0.99 0.02
C VAL A 51 -4.73 0.13 0.19
N ARG A 52 -5.23 -0.43 -0.92
CA ARG A 52 -6.41 -1.31 -0.93
C ARG A 52 -6.14 -2.54 -1.78
N GLY A 53 -6.89 -3.62 -1.52
CA GLY A 53 -6.77 -4.83 -2.33
C GLY A 53 -5.47 -5.61 -2.08
N VAL A 54 -4.81 -5.36 -0.94
CA VAL A 54 -3.57 -6.02 -0.55
C VAL A 54 -3.85 -7.31 0.23
N ALA A 55 -2.90 -8.25 0.17
CA ALA A 55 -2.92 -9.50 0.91
C ALA A 55 -2.67 -9.26 2.41
N ASP A 56 -2.72 -10.32 3.23
CA ASP A 56 -2.42 -10.22 4.67
C ASP A 56 -0.94 -9.96 4.95
N GLN A 57 -0.06 -10.34 4.02
CA GLN A 57 1.38 -10.07 4.09
C GLN A 57 1.96 -10.05 2.68
N GLY A 58 3.10 -9.39 2.52
CA GLY A 58 3.85 -9.37 1.27
C GLY A 58 4.79 -8.19 1.18
N THR A 59 5.19 -7.87 -0.04
CA THR A 59 6.08 -6.76 -0.36
C THR A 59 5.38 -5.71 -1.21
N LEU A 60 5.49 -4.45 -0.82
CA LEU A 60 5.07 -3.31 -1.64
C LEU A 60 6.30 -2.65 -2.25
N THR A 61 6.19 -2.24 -3.52
CA THR A 61 7.23 -1.47 -4.20
C THR A 61 6.75 -0.04 -4.34
N VAL A 62 7.48 0.90 -3.77
CA VAL A 62 7.21 2.34 -3.90
C VAL A 62 8.14 2.92 -4.96
N ARG A 63 7.59 3.69 -5.91
CA ARG A 63 8.34 4.34 -7.00
C ARG A 63 7.95 5.81 -7.09
N TRP A 64 8.93 6.71 -7.18
CA TRP A 64 8.66 8.15 -7.36
C TRP A 64 9.14 8.70 -8.70
N THR A 65 10.08 8.03 -9.38
CA THR A 65 10.41 8.33 -10.80
C THR A 65 10.55 7.03 -11.60
N GLU A 66 10.70 7.17 -12.91
CA GLU A 66 11.03 6.05 -13.81
C GLU A 66 12.50 5.58 -13.69
N ALA A 67 13.35 6.32 -12.97
CA ALA A 67 14.74 5.94 -12.77
C ALA A 67 14.85 4.71 -11.85
N ALA A 68 15.77 3.80 -12.18
CA ALA A 68 15.90 2.53 -11.46
C ALA A 68 16.24 2.69 -9.96
N GLY A 69 16.94 3.76 -9.58
CA GLY A 69 17.31 4.06 -8.18
C GLY A 69 16.22 4.72 -7.34
N ASP A 70 15.11 5.12 -7.95
CA ASP A 70 14.04 5.88 -7.31
C ASP A 70 12.87 4.98 -6.91
N ARG A 71 13.23 3.80 -6.37
CA ARG A 71 12.29 2.82 -5.84
C ARG A 71 12.75 2.29 -4.50
N CYS A 72 11.81 1.78 -3.71
CA CYS A 72 12.12 1.05 -2.50
C CYS A 72 11.04 0.01 -2.17
N HIS A 73 11.38 -0.94 -1.32
CA HIS A 73 10.53 -2.05 -0.94
C HIS A 73 10.11 -1.97 0.53
N ILE A 74 8.83 -2.28 0.77
CA ILE A 74 8.21 -2.30 2.11
C ILE A 74 7.65 -3.69 2.35
N GLN A 75 8.25 -4.42 3.28
CA GLN A 75 7.64 -5.66 3.78
C GLN A 75 6.58 -5.31 4.82
N TYR A 76 5.43 -5.97 4.72
CA TYR A 76 4.33 -5.77 5.66
C TYR A 76 3.68 -7.11 6.04
N ARG A 77 3.15 -7.14 7.26
CA ARG A 77 2.30 -8.22 7.78
C ARG A 77 1.20 -7.57 8.59
N LEU A 78 -0.04 -7.85 8.20
CA LEU A 78 -1.23 -7.32 8.84
C LEU A 78 -1.67 -8.25 9.98
N PRO A 79 -2.35 -7.73 11.01
CA PRO A 79 -2.88 -8.57 12.08
C PRO A 79 -3.91 -9.56 11.51
N PRO A 80 -3.97 -10.80 12.03
CA PRO A 80 -4.94 -11.79 11.59
C PRO A 80 -6.36 -11.30 11.84
N ARG A 81 -7.29 -11.71 10.98
CA ARG A 81 -8.69 -11.32 11.09
C ARG A 81 -9.61 -12.55 11.04
N PRO A 82 -10.68 -12.60 11.86
CA PRO A 82 -11.65 -13.68 11.79
C PRO A 82 -12.26 -13.82 10.39
N PRO A 83 -12.44 -15.05 9.87
CA PRO A 83 -13.11 -15.29 8.60
C PRO A 83 -14.51 -14.65 8.57
N GLY A 84 -14.87 -14.01 7.46
CA GLY A 84 -16.19 -13.40 7.28
C GLY A 84 -16.41 -12.04 7.97
N SER A 85 -15.42 -11.53 8.71
CA SER A 85 -15.54 -10.18 9.29
C SER A 85 -15.24 -9.09 8.25
N ARG A 86 -16.15 -8.11 8.15
CA ARG A 86 -16.00 -6.94 7.29
C ARG A 86 -15.03 -5.95 7.92
N GLN A 87 -14.18 -5.32 7.10
CA GLN A 87 -13.38 -4.20 7.56
C GLN A 87 -14.26 -2.97 7.80
N GLU A 88 -14.31 -2.49 9.04
CA GLU A 88 -14.91 -1.18 9.34
C GLU A 88 -13.89 -0.05 9.17
N ASN A 89 -12.66 -0.29 9.65
CA ASN A 89 -11.58 0.69 9.65
C ASN A 89 -10.32 0.14 8.97
N ALA A 90 -9.60 1.01 8.28
CA ALA A 90 -8.30 0.68 7.69
C ALA A 90 -7.30 0.31 8.79
N ASP A 91 -6.56 -0.78 8.59
CA ASP A 91 -5.47 -1.15 9.50
C ASP A 91 -4.36 -0.11 9.37
N GLN A 92 -3.65 0.18 10.46
CA GLN A 92 -2.52 1.12 10.43
C GLN A 92 -1.22 0.39 10.75
N LEU A 93 -0.18 0.65 9.95
CA LEU A 93 1.17 0.17 10.24
C LEU A 93 2.22 1.23 9.89
N ALA A 94 3.33 1.20 10.60
CA ALA A 94 4.52 1.96 10.25
C ALA A 94 5.57 1.00 9.71
N SER A 95 6.20 1.33 8.60
CA SER A 95 7.25 0.50 8.03
C SER A 95 8.36 1.35 7.43
N ARG A 96 9.55 0.77 7.37
CA ARG A 96 10.74 1.39 6.78
C ARG A 96 10.92 0.87 5.38
N CYS A 97 11.27 1.76 4.47
CA CYS A 97 11.58 1.39 3.11
C CYS A 97 13.03 0.91 3.00
N HIS A 98 13.20 -0.24 2.38
CA HIS A 98 14.49 -0.82 2.05
C HIS A 98 14.74 -0.65 0.55
N ALA A 99 15.81 0.07 0.18
CA ALA A 99 16.38 -0.01 -1.16
C ALA A 99 16.94 -1.40 -1.40
#